data_AF-A0A2V9XK04-F1
#
_entry.id   AF-A0A2V9XK04-F1
#
_cell.length_a   1.000
_cell.length_b   1.000
_cell.length_c   1.000
_cell.angle_alpha   90.00
_cell.angle_beta   90.00
_cell.angle_gamma   90.00
#
_symmetry.space_group_name_H-M   'P 1'
#
loop_
_entity.id
_entity.type
_entity.pdbx_description
1 polymer ?
#
loop_
_entity_poly.entity_id
_entity_poly.type
_entity_poly.pdbx_seq_one_letter_code
_entity_poly.pdbx_strand_id
1 'polypeptide(L)'
;MSKAVTEWKTYRTRFLIKAKQLTETSSFVDPLGREHQGRPGDYLVESSDGVRRIAPREIFEDVYVPMGLVDGDCSSLAKSEVSLESAVRRSVSRRVMTI
;
A
#
# COMPACT_ATOMS: atom_id res chain seq x y z
N MET A 1 12.00 23.50 -15.00
CA MET A 1 11.46 22.13 -14.85
C MET A 1 11.57 21.75 -13.38
N SER A 2 10.49 21.84 -12.62
CA SER A 2 10.47 21.42 -11.22
C SER A 2 10.64 19.90 -11.18
N LYS A 3 11.80 19.43 -10.72
CA LYS A 3 12.05 18.01 -10.47
C LYS A 3 11.10 17.62 -9.34
N ALA A 4 9.98 16.98 -9.67
CA ALA A 4 9.04 16.48 -8.67
C ALA A 4 9.81 15.46 -7.81
N VAL A 5 10.22 15.88 -6.62
CA VAL A 5 10.84 14.98 -5.64
C VAL A 5 9.73 14.05 -5.21
N THR A 6 9.74 12.82 -5.70
CA THR A 6 8.80 11.80 -5.24
C THR A 6 9.12 11.48 -3.78
N GLU A 7 8.22 11.92 -2.90
CA GLU A 7 8.31 11.71 -1.48
C GLU A 7 8.09 10.23 -1.11
N TRP A 8 8.74 9.80 -0.02
CA TRP A 8 8.53 8.47 0.54
C TRP A 8 7.20 8.41 1.27
N LYS A 9 6.33 7.50 0.83
CA LYS A 9 5.06 7.23 1.49
C LYS A 9 5.11 5.91 2.25
N THR A 10 4.37 5.81 3.34
CA THR A 10 4.23 4.56 4.09
C THR A 10 3.09 3.74 3.52
N TYR A 11 3.31 2.45 3.32
CA TYR A 11 2.29 1.51 2.87
C TYR A 11 2.22 0.35 3.83
N ARG A 12 1.04 -0.26 3.89
CA ARG A 12 0.78 -1.45 4.67
C ARG A 12 0.49 -2.62 3.75
N THR A 13 1.13 -3.74 4.10
CA THR A 13 0.76 -5.09 3.67
C THR A 13 0.50 -5.91 4.93
N ARG A 14 1.05 -7.14 5.01
CA ARG A 14 1.30 -7.80 6.30
C ARG A 14 2.32 -7.06 7.16
N PHE A 15 3.19 -6.25 6.53
CA PHE A 15 4.20 -5.41 7.19
C PHE A 15 4.10 -3.95 6.70
N LEU A 16 4.61 -3.02 7.51
CA LEU A 16 4.79 -1.63 7.11
C LEU A 16 6.06 -1.48 6.29
N ILE A 17 5.96 -0.76 5.19
CA ILE A 17 7.07 -0.46 4.28
C ILE A 17 7.02 1.01 3.87
N LYS A 18 8.15 1.55 3.45
CA LYS A 18 8.21 2.86 2.79
C LYS A 18 8.41 2.64 1.31
N ALA A 19 7.74 3.42 0.47
CA ALA A 19 7.99 3.39 -0.96
C ALA A 19 7.89 4.77 -1.59
N LYS A 20 8.64 4.97 -2.66
CA LYS A 20 8.51 6.13 -3.54
C LYS A 20 8.44 5.68 -4.99
N GLN A 21 7.69 6.41 -5.80
CA GLN A 21 7.60 6.14 -7.23
C GLN A 21 8.85 6.68 -7.94
N LEU A 22 9.39 5.89 -8.86
CA LEU A 22 10.50 6.27 -9.71
C LEU A 22 10.01 7.24 -10.79
N THR A 23 10.69 8.37 -10.92
CA THR A 23 10.42 9.36 -11.98
C THR A 23 11.33 9.16 -13.19
N GLU A 24 12.45 8.47 -12.99
CA GLU A 24 13.49 8.20 -13.97
C GLU A 24 13.86 6.71 -13.91
N THR A 25 14.42 6.17 -14.99
CA THR A 25 14.95 4.80 -15.00
C THR A 25 16.09 4.72 -13.97
N SER A 26 16.01 3.77 -13.05
CA SER A 26 16.98 3.59 -11.98
C SER A 26 17.42 2.14 -11.91
N SER A 27 18.72 1.92 -11.74
CA SER A 27 19.25 0.60 -11.43
C SER A 27 20.18 0.67 -10.23
N PHE A 28 20.19 -0.39 -9.44
CA PHE A 28 21.14 -0.57 -8.35
C PHE A 28 21.41 -2.04 -8.12
N VAL A 29 22.54 -2.33 -7.50
CA VAL A 29 22.91 -3.67 -7.07
C VAL A 29 22.62 -3.80 -5.59
N ASP A 30 21.88 -4.84 -5.20
CA ASP A 30 21.61 -5.10 -3.79
C ASP A 30 22.83 -5.72 -3.08
N PRO A 31 22.84 -5.81 -1.74
CA PRO A 31 23.96 -6.42 -1.00
C PRO A 31 24.22 -7.90 -1.35
N LEU A 32 23.28 -8.58 -2.01
CA LEU A 32 23.42 -9.95 -2.49
C LEU A 32 23.99 -10.02 -3.91
N GLY A 33 24.38 -8.87 -4.49
CA GLY A 33 24.94 -8.78 -5.83
C GLY A 33 23.91 -8.87 -6.96
N ARG A 34 22.61 -8.76 -6.67
CA ARG A 34 21.56 -8.80 -7.70
C ARG A 34 21.32 -7.41 -8.25
N GLU A 35 21.30 -7.31 -9.57
CA GLU A 35 20.92 -6.07 -10.25
C GLU A 35 19.40 -5.91 -10.24
N HIS A 36 18.94 -4.77 -9.75
CA HIS A 36 17.57 -4.32 -9.82
C HIS A 36 17.50 -3.18 -10.83
N GLN A 37 16.56 -3.26 -11.76
CA GLN A 37 16.27 -2.19 -12.72
C GLN A 37 14.78 -1.84 -12.65
N GLY A 38 14.50 -0.55 -12.59
CA GLY A 38 13.16 0.01 -12.55
C GLY A 38 12.98 1.09 -13.60
N ARG A 39 11.75 1.22 -14.06
CA ARG A 39 11.34 2.24 -15.04
C ARG A 39 10.56 3.35 -14.33
N PRO A 40 10.40 4.51 -14.99
CA PRO A 40 9.48 5.53 -14.51
C PRO A 40 8.09 4.93 -14.26
N GLY A 41 7.54 5.17 -13.07
CA GLY A 41 6.25 4.62 -12.62
C GLY A 41 6.36 3.43 -11.67
N ASP A 42 7.47 2.68 -11.70
CA ASP A 42 7.74 1.60 -10.74
C ASP A 42 8.04 2.17 -9.35
N TYR A 43 8.02 1.32 -8.33
CA TYR A 43 8.22 1.74 -6.94
C TYR A 43 9.55 1.24 -6.40
N LEU A 44 10.32 2.17 -5.82
CA LEU A 44 11.42 1.82 -4.93
C LEU A 44 10.83 1.59 -3.53
N VAL A 45 11.01 0.38 -3.02
CA VAL A 45 10.47 -0.07 -1.73
C VAL A 45 11.61 -0.27 -0.74
N GLU A 46 11.45 0.25 0.47
CA GLU A 46 12.31 0.05 1.61
C GLU A 46 11.53 -0.66 2.72
N SER A 47 12.03 -1.83 3.13
CA SER A 47 11.48 -2.58 4.26
C SER A 47 12.03 -2.04 5.58
N SER A 48 11.42 -2.40 6.72
CA SER A 48 11.93 -2.06 8.05
C SER A 48 13.37 -2.49 8.29
N ASP A 49 13.79 -3.56 7.61
CA ASP A 49 15.12 -4.16 7.75
C ASP A 49 16.19 -3.42 6.93
N GLY A 50 15.84 -2.27 6.33
CA GLY A 50 16.73 -1.45 5.50
C GLY A 50 16.97 -1.99 4.09
N VAL A 51 16.37 -3.15 3.75
CA VAL A 51 16.48 -3.76 2.43
C VAL A 51 15.65 -2.97 1.42
N ARG A 52 16.28 -2.61 0.30
CA ARG A 52 15.65 -1.92 -0.82
C ARG A 52 15.42 -2.86 -2.00
N ARG A 53 14.30 -2.67 -2.68
CA ARG A 53 13.94 -3.40 -3.92
C ARG A 53 13.10 -2.55 -4.85
N ILE A 54 13.03 -2.95 -6.12
CA ILE A 54 12.13 -2.34 -7.10
C ILE A 54 10.91 -3.24 -7.28
N ALA A 55 9.72 -2.66 -7.22
CA ALA A 55 8.45 -3.33 -7.44
C ALA A 55 7.75 -2.73 -8.68
N PRO A 56 7.26 -3.56 -9.61
CA PRO A 56 6.46 -3.07 -10.74
C PRO A 56 5.21 -2.33 -10.25
N ARG A 57 4.83 -1.27 -10.96
CA ARG A 57 3.66 -0.46 -10.61
C ARG A 57 2.38 -1.28 -10.40
N GLU A 58 2.07 -2.16 -11.34
CA GLU A 58 0.82 -2.96 -11.34
C GLU A 58 0.69 -3.81 -10.08
N ILE A 59 1.75 -4.52 -9.70
CA ILE A 59 1.77 -5.36 -8.49
C ILE A 59 1.77 -4.50 -7.23
N PHE A 60 2.49 -3.39 -7.25
CA PHE A 60 2.61 -2.52 -6.09
C PHE A 60 1.26 -1.87 -5.73
N GLU A 61 0.55 -1.32 -6.71
CA GLU A 61 -0.73 -0.65 -6.48
C GLU A 61 -1.86 -1.64 -6.14
N ASP A 62 -1.77 -2.89 -6.61
CA ASP A 62 -2.74 -3.95 -6.28
C ASP A 62 -2.56 -4.50 -4.86
N VAL A 63 -1.30 -4.67 -4.42
CA VAL A 63 -0.99 -5.37 -3.15
C VAL A 63 -0.84 -4.42 -1.96
N TYR A 64 -0.45 -3.17 -2.18
CA TYR A 64 -0.02 -2.26 -1.11
C TYR A 64 -1.05 -1.15 -0.87
N VAL A 65 -1.51 -1.03 0.37
CA VAL A 65 -2.44 0.02 0.76
C VAL A 65 -1.65 1.19 1.36
N PRO A 66 -1.78 2.43 0.81
CA PRO A 66 -1.14 3.60 1.40
C PRO A 66 -1.71 3.85 2.80
N MET A 67 -0.82 3.94 3.78
CA MET A 67 -1.14 4.47 5.09
C MET A 67 -1.00 5.98 4.94
N GLY A 68 -2.09 6.73 5.07
CA GLY A 68 -2.09 8.19 4.95
C GLY A 68 -0.93 8.83 5.72
N LEU A 69 -0.48 10.03 5.29
CA LEU A 69 0.72 10.70 5.80
C LEU A 69 0.83 10.57 7.32
N VAL A 70 1.80 9.77 7.79
CA VAL A 70 2.22 9.75 9.19
C VAL A 70 3.23 10.88 9.35
N ASP A 71 2.80 12.10 9.05
CA ASP A 71 3.53 13.32 9.37
C ASP A 71 3.03 13.81 10.72
N GLY A 72 3.25 13.03 11.79
CA GLY A 72 3.14 13.51 13.16
C GLY A 72 1.78 14.05 13.66
N ASP A 73 0.77 14.23 12.81
CA ASP A 73 -0.53 14.80 13.14
C ASP A 73 -1.60 14.18 12.24
N CYS A 74 -2.45 13.37 12.88
CA CYS A 74 -3.62 12.77 12.25
C CYS A 74 -4.57 13.87 11.76
N SER A 75 -4.53 14.21 10.47
CA SER A 75 -5.64 14.90 9.84
C SER A 75 -5.70 14.60 8.34
N SER A 76 -6.91 14.26 7.89
CA SER A 76 -7.36 14.11 6.49
C SER A 76 -7.08 12.80 5.76
N LEU A 77 -7.56 11.68 6.31
CA LEU A 77 -8.16 10.63 5.47
C LEU A 77 -9.51 11.14 4.93
N ALA A 78 -9.44 12.03 3.93
CA ALA A 78 -10.62 12.46 3.19
C ALA A 78 -10.94 11.44 2.08
N LYS A 79 -11.93 10.59 2.41
CA LYS A 79 -12.95 10.02 1.52
C LYS A 79 -12.49 9.07 0.40
N SER A 80 -12.60 7.78 0.68
CA SER A 80 -13.43 6.90 -0.16
C SER A 80 -14.14 5.88 0.73
N GLU A 81 -15.33 6.25 1.21
CA GLU A 81 -16.28 5.30 1.78
C GLU A 81 -16.76 4.38 0.65
N VAL A 82 -16.23 3.16 0.60
CA VAL A 82 -16.91 2.06 -0.07
C VAL A 82 -17.96 1.52 0.91
N SER A 83 -19.21 1.74 0.54
CA SER A 83 -20.40 1.27 1.26
C SER A 83 -20.38 -0.25 1.40
N LEU A 84 -20.16 -0.75 2.62
CA LEU A 84 -20.36 -2.15 3.00
C LEU A 84 -21.63 -2.28 3.86
N GLU A 85 -22.76 -1.87 3.31
CA GLU A 85 -24.10 -2.17 3.84
C GLU A 85 -24.69 -3.30 3.00
N SER A 86 -24.37 -4.56 3.33
CA SER A 86 -25.23 -5.72 3.04
C SER A 86 -24.54 -7.03 3.46
N ALA A 87 -24.78 -7.49 4.69
CA ALA A 87 -25.10 -8.91 5.00
C ALA A 87 -25.07 -9.19 6.52
N VAL A 88 -25.96 -8.57 7.30
CA VAL A 88 -26.34 -9.10 8.62
C VAL A 88 -27.84 -9.37 8.61
N ARG A 89 -28.23 -10.53 8.06
CA ARG A 89 -29.56 -11.11 8.28
C ARG A 89 -29.45 -12.62 8.45
N ARG A 90 -29.16 -13.06 9.68
CA ARG A 90 -29.65 -14.35 10.19
C ARG A 90 -30.24 -14.13 11.58
N SER A 91 -31.50 -13.68 11.59
CA SER A 91 -32.38 -13.78 12.74
C SER A 91 -32.83 -15.23 12.87
N VAL A 92 -32.44 -15.88 13.97
CA VAL A 92 -33.01 -17.15 14.41
C VAL A 92 -34.33 -16.84 15.11
N SER A 93 -35.45 -17.26 14.53
CA SER A 93 -36.75 -17.22 15.22
C SER A 93 -37.32 -18.63 15.32
N ARG A 94 -37.27 -19.18 16.55
CA ARG A 94 -37.92 -20.43 16.93
C ARG A 94 -39.45 -20.20 16.92
N ARG A 95 -40.21 -21.10 16.30
CA ARG A 95 -41.64 -21.27 16.59
C ARG A 95 -41.87 -22.63 17.25
N VAL A 96 -42.30 -22.58 18.51
CA VAL A 96 -43.02 -23.65 19.20
C VAL A 96 -44.44 -23.66 18.65
N MET A 97 -44.99 -24.84 18.37
CA MET A 97 -46.39 -25.04 18.01
C MET A 97 -46.98 -26.08 18.96
N THR A 98 -47.93 -25.65 19.77
CA THR A 98 -48.73 -26.47 20.69
C THR A 98 -50.10 -26.66 20.06
N ILE A 99 -50.64 -27.89 20.13
CA ILE A 99 -52.09 -28.15 20.20
C ILE A 99 -52.28 -29.25 21.23
#